data_AF-A0A8T5SVJ7-F1
#
_entry.id   AF-A0A8T5SVJ7-F1
#
_cell.length_a   1.000
_cell.length_b   1.000
_cell.length_c   1.000
_cell.angle_alpha   90.00
_cell.angle_beta   90.00
_cell.angle_gamma   90.00
#
_symmetry.space_group_name_H-M   'P 1'
#
loop_
_entity.id
_entity.type
_entity.pdbx_description
1 polymer ?
#
loop_
_entity_poly.entity_id
_entity_poly.type
_entity_poly.pdbx_seq_one_letter_code
_entity_poly.pdbx_strand_id
1 'polypeptide(L)' 'MGNLVCEKCGAEVSVPVHCGKEMHMEGDQLVCWMGAVCGHQDIPAHCGTSMAIKE' A
#
# COMPACT_ATOMS: atom_id res chain seq x y z
N MET A 1 -12.19 -0.42 -3.03
CA MET A 1 -10.83 -0.15 -3.52
C MET A 1 -10.06 0.31 -2.30
N GLY A 2 -9.03 -0.44 -1.92
CA GLY A 2 -8.15 -0.04 -0.84
C GLY A 2 -7.40 1.22 -1.23
N ASN A 3 -7.44 2.25 -0.39
CA ASN A 3 -6.68 3.47 -0.57
C ASN A 3 -5.68 3.61 0.58
N LEU A 4 -4.48 4.08 0.24
CA LEU A 4 -3.53 4.60 1.19
C LEU A 4 -3.84 6.07 1.42
N VAL A 5 -3.89 6.50 2.67
CA VAL A 5 -4.11 7.89 3.07
C VAL A 5 -2.88 8.42 3.78
N CYS A 6 -2.47 9.64 3.42
CA CYS A 6 -1.49 10.38 4.19
C CYS A 6 -2.17 10.99 5.42
N GLU A 7 -1.75 10.59 6.62
CA GLU A 7 -2.37 11.06 7.87
C GLU A 7 -2.15 12.56 8.13
N LYS A 8 -1.17 13.20 7.46
CA LYS A 8 -0.88 14.63 7.66
C LYS A 8 -1.75 15.57 6.84
N CYS A 9 -1.97 15.25 5.56
CA CYS A 9 -2.65 16.13 4.62
C CYS A 9 -3.95 15.54 4.07
N GLY A 10 -4.23 14.26 4.35
CA GLY A 10 -5.41 13.55 3.85
C GLY A 10 -5.33 13.13 2.39
N ALA A 11 -4.17 13.25 1.73
CA ALA A 11 -4.01 12.81 0.34
C ALA A 11 -4.20 11.30 0.24
N GLU A 12 -4.92 10.86 -0.79
CA GLU A 12 -5.22 9.44 -1.03
C GLU A 12 -4.48 8.95 -2.28
N VAL A 13 -3.95 7.73 -2.21
CA VAL A 13 -3.31 7.01 -3.31
C VAL A 13 -3.88 5.60 -3.35
N SER A 14 -4.23 5.10 -4.53
CA SER A 14 -4.77 3.75 -4.65
C SER A 14 -3.73 2.69 -4.32
N VAL A 15 -4.16 1.61 -3.67
CA VAL A 15 -3.29 0.47 -3.41
C VAL A 15 -2.90 -0.19 -4.74
N PRO A 16 -1.60 -0.45 -4.99
CA PRO A 16 -1.13 -1.09 -6.21
C PRO A 16 -1.76 -2.48 -6.41
N VAL A 17 -2.02 -2.81 -7.66
CA VAL A 17 -2.62 -4.07 -8.08
C VAL A 17 -1.55 -4.97 -8.67
N HIS A 18 -1.47 -6.21 -8.19
CA HIS A 18 -0.60 -7.25 -8.74
C HIS A 18 -1.37 -8.57 -8.87
N CYS A 19 -1.14 -9.32 -9.94
CA CYS A 19 -1.91 -10.54 -10.26
C CYS A 19 -3.45 -10.35 -10.26
N GLY A 20 -3.92 -9.15 -10.61
CA GLY A 20 -5.34 -8.83 -10.71
C GLY A 20 -6.05 -8.58 -9.37
N LYS A 21 -5.31 -8.47 -8.26
CA LYS A 21 -5.84 -8.07 -6.94
C LYS A 21 -5.00 -6.94 -6.33
N GLU A 22 -5.65 -6.11 -5.52
CA GLU A 22 -4.95 -5.15 -4.67
C GLU A 22 -3.99 -5.91 -3.75
N MET A 23 -2.76 -5.42 -3.63
CA MET A 23 -1.78 -5.96 -2.69
C MET A 23 -2.28 -5.78 -1.26
N HIS A 24 -1.90 -6.66 -0.35
CA HIS A 24 -2.22 -6.53 1.09
C HIS A 24 -1.01 -5.99 1.84
N MET A 25 -1.24 -5.36 2.99
CA MET A 25 -0.16 -4.91 3.84
C MET A 25 0.37 -6.07 4.68
N GLU A 26 1.69 -6.18 4.76
CA GLU A 26 2.40 -7.13 5.61
C GLU A 26 3.55 -6.37 6.27
N GLY A 27 3.38 -5.99 7.54
CA GLY A 27 4.30 -5.09 8.22
C GLY A 27 4.32 -3.70 7.56
N ASP A 28 5.51 -3.29 7.12
CA ASP A 28 5.81 -2.01 6.48
C ASP A 28 5.85 -2.09 4.94
N GLN A 29 5.37 -3.18 4.36
CA GLN A 29 5.35 -3.40 2.91
C GLN A 29 3.96 -3.80 2.41
N LEU A 30 3.75 -3.58 1.11
CA LEU A 30 2.65 -4.12 0.34
C LEU A 30 3.13 -5.39 -0.36
N VAL A 31 2.41 -6.48 -0.15
CA VAL A 31 2.75 -7.81 -0.64
C VAL A 31 1.61 -8.35 -1.50
N CYS A 32 1.96 -9.04 -2.58
CA CYS A 32 1.00 -9.74 -3.40
C CYS A 32 0.41 -10.92 -2.62
N TRP A 33 -0.86 -11.25 -2.82
CA TRP A 33 -1.50 -12.44 -2.23
C TRP A 33 -0.84 -13.78 -2.59
N MET A 34 -0.03 -13.82 -3.65
CA MET A 34 0.80 -14.98 -4.01
C MET A 34 2.16 -15.02 -3.27
N GLY A 35 2.40 -14.06 -2.37
CA GLY A 35 3.63 -13.91 -1.58
C GLY A 35 4.58 -12.84 -2.12
N ALA A 36 5.54 -12.43 -1.28
CA ALA A 36 6.52 -11.37 -1.59
C ALA A 36 7.43 -11.69 -2.77
N VAL A 37 7.67 -12.98 -3.04
CA VAL A 37 8.44 -13.45 -4.21
C VAL A 37 7.71 -13.14 -5.52
N CYS A 38 6.38 -13.13 -5.51
CA CYS A 38 5.57 -12.78 -6.68
C CYS A 38 5.57 -11.27 -6.92
N GLY A 39 5.42 -10.49 -5.85
CA GLY A 39 5.54 -9.04 -5.90
C GLY A 39 5.45 -8.45 -4.51
N HIS A 40 6.38 -7.56 -4.18
CA HIS A 40 6.34 -6.74 -2.98
C HIS A 40 6.86 -5.34 -3.31
N GLN A 41 6.44 -4.36 -2.51
CA GLN A 41 6.97 -3.01 -2.55
C GLN A 41 6.77 -2.34 -1.21
N ASP A 42 7.61 -1.36 -0.89
CA ASP A 42 7.43 -0.56 0.32
C ASP A 42 6.14 0.27 0.24
N ILE A 43 5.59 0.61 1.41
CA ILE A 43 4.45 1.53 1.46
C ILE A 43 4.90 2.91 0.97
N PRO A 44 4.20 3.52 -0.02
CA PRO A 44 4.50 4.86 -0.50
C PRO A 44 4.62 5.88 0.65
N ALA A 45 5.65 6.70 0.59
CA ALA A 45 5.85 7.80 1.54
C ALA A 45 5.30 9.11 0.97
N HIS A 46 4.58 9.86 1.80
CA HIS A 46 4.12 11.21 1.49
C HIS A 46 4.23 12.13 2.73
N CYS A 47 4.52 13.41 2.53
CA CYS A 47 4.79 14.37 3.60
C CYS A 47 5.85 13.90 4.63
N GLY A 48 6.82 13.12 4.15
CA GLY A 48 7.92 12.58 4.96
C GLY A 48 7.52 11.43 5.89
N THR A 49 6.35 10.81 5.70
CA THR A 49 5.86 9.65 6.46
C THR A 49 5.28 8.60 5.52
N SER A 50 5.36 7.32 5.87
CA SER A 50 4.64 6.26 5.15
C SER A 50 3.14 6.51 5.22
N MET A 51 2.43 6.29 4.12
CA MET A 51 0.97 6.39 4.09
C MET A 51 0.34 5.20 4.84
N ALA A 52 -0.90 5.33 5.32
CA ALA A 52 -1.61 4.27 6.06
C ALA A 52 -2.75 3.69 5.19
N ILE A 53 -3.10 2.41 5.36
CA ILE A 53 -4.32 1.87 4.73
C ILE A 53 -5.55 2.52 5.39
N LYS A 54 -6.43 3.07 4.56
CA LYS A 54 -7.76 3.52 4.97
C LYS A 54 -8.73 2.35 4.73
N GLU A 55 -9.15 1.70 5.81
CA GLU A 55 -10.19 0.65 5.79
C GLU A 55 -11.58 1.20 5.46
#